data_AF-A0A0P1FIZ7-F1
#
_entry.id   AF-A0A0P1FIZ7-F1
#
_cell.length_a   1.000
_cell.length_b   1.000
_cell.length_c   1.000
_cell.angle_alpha   90.00
_cell.angle_beta   90.00
_cell.angle_gamma   90.00
#
_symmetry.space_group_name_H-M   'P 1'
#
loop_
_entity.id
_entity.type
_entity.pdbx_description
1 polymer ?
#
loop_
_entity_poly.entity_id
_entity_poly.type
_entity_poly.pdbx_seq_one_letter_code
_entity_poly.pdbx_strand_id
1 'polypeptide(L)' 'MKALLLGVLTTCVIGVVAYYGLNNAGWSSQDVYSSENVRLD' A
#
# COMPACT_ATOMS: atom_id res chain seq x y z
N MET A 1 -13.97 20.23 12.39
CA MET A 1 -12.62 19.71 12.71
C MET A 1 -12.62 18.23 13.09
N LYS A 2 -13.50 17.76 13.99
CA LYS A 2 -13.56 16.33 14.40
C LYS A 2 -13.79 15.34 13.24
N ALA A 3 -14.69 15.68 12.31
CA ALA A 3 -14.99 14.85 11.14
C ALA A 3 -13.79 14.72 10.18
N LEU A 4 -12.98 15.77 10.03
CA LEU A 4 -11.79 15.75 9.19
C LEU A 4 -10.70 14.85 9.80
N LEU A 5 -10.48 14.96 11.11
CA LEU A 5 -9.56 14.08 11.83
C LEU A 5 -9.99 12.61 11.75
N LEU A 6 -11.28 12.34 11.90
CA LEU A 6 -11.83 10.98 11.79
C LEU A 6 -11.66 10.40 10.38
N GLY A 7 -11.88 11.23 9.35
CA GLY A 7 -11.64 10.85 7.95
C GLY A 7 -10.17 10.51 7.68
N VAL A 8 -9.25 11.38 8.11
CA VAL A 8 -7.80 11.15 7.95
C VAL A 8 -7.37 9.87 8.69
N LEU A 9 -7.81 9.70 9.94
CA LEU A 9 -7.51 8.51 10.74
C LEU A 9 -8.01 7.23 10.04
N THR A 10 -9.22 7.27 9.49
CA THR A 10 -9.81 6.13 8.77
C THR A 10 -9.00 5.79 7.53
N THR A 11 -8.59 6.77 6.73
CA THR A 11 -7.75 6.56 5.55
C THR A 11 -6.40 5.95 5.92
N CYS A 12 -5.77 6.43 7.01
CA CYS A 12 -4.51 5.85 7.51
C CYS A 12 -4.68 4.38 7.90
N VAL A 13 -5.73 4.04 8.65
CA VAL A 13 -6.01 2.66 9.06
C VAL A 13 -6.22 1.76 7.85
N ILE A 14 -7.02 2.19 6.86
CA ILE A 14 -7.25 1.43 5.64
C ILE A 14 -5.92 1.19 4.89
N GLY A 15 -5.08 2.22 4.76
CA GLY A 15 -3.78 2.11 4.10
C GLY A 15 -2.85 1.08 4.74
N VAL A 16 -2.75 1.07 6.07
CA VAL A 16 -1.92 0.10 6.82
C VAL A 16 -2.44 -1.32 6.66
N VAL A 17 -3.76 -1.51 6.78
CA VAL A 17 -4.38 -2.84 6.61
C VAL A 17 -4.19 -3.35 5.19
N ALA A 18 -4.38 -2.50 4.18
CA ALA A 18 -4.14 -2.86 2.79
C ALA A 18 -2.68 -3.25 2.55
N TYR A 19 -1.72 -2.46 3.05
CA TYR A 19 -0.29 -2.78 2.92
C TYR A 19 0.05 -4.14 3.53
N TYR A 20 -0.37 -4.39 4.77
CA TYR A 20 -0.09 -5.66 5.45
C TYR A 20 -0.81 -6.83 4.78
N GLY A 21 -2.07 -6.64 4.37
CA GLY A 21 -2.87 -7.65 3.68
C GLY A 21 -2.26 -8.05 2.33
N LEU A 22 -1.92 -7.07 1.50
CA LEU A 22 -1.26 -7.32 0.21
C LEU A 22 0.10 -7.98 0.39
N ASN A 23 0.92 -7.51 1.33
CA ASN A 23 2.24 -8.08 1.56
C ASN A 23 2.18 -9.54 2.01
N ASN A 24 1.24 -9.91 2.89
CA ASN A 24 1.03 -11.31 3.29
C ASN A 24 0.39 -12.17 2.20
N ALA A 25 -0.38 -11.58 1.28
CA ALA A 25 -0.89 -12.27 0.10
C ALA A 25 0.18 -12.50 -0.97
N GLY A 26 1.44 -12.11 -0.72
CA GLY A 26 2.55 -12.23 -1.64
C GLY A 26 2.58 -11.15 -2.73
N TRP A 27 1.82 -10.06 -2.54
CA TRP A 27 1.85 -8.92 -3.44
C TRP A 27 2.81 -7.86 -2.86
N SER A 28 4.03 -7.83 -3.39
CA SER A 28 5.01 -6.78 -3.11
C SER A 28 5.20 -5.92 -4.34
N SER A 29 5.04 -4.60 -4.20
CA SER A 29 5.39 -3.67 -5.28
C SER A 29 6.87 -3.76 -5.66
N GLN A 30 7.73 -4.19 -4.71
CA GLN A 30 9.16 -4.37 -4.96
C GLN A 30 9.45 -5.50 -5.95
N ASP A 31 8.61 -6.54 -5.99
CA ASP A 31 8.74 -7.64 -6.95
C ASP A 31 8.43 -7.19 -8.38
N VAL A 32 7.50 -6.25 -8.53
CA VAL A 32 7.16 -5.65 -9.84
C VAL A 32 8.34 -4.83 -10.36
N TYR A 33 8.97 -4.01 -9.51
CA TYR A 33 10.09 -3.14 -9.88
C TYR A 33 11.47 -3.83 -9.96
N SER A 34 11.57 -5.09 -9.50
CA SER A 34 12.80 -5.89 -9.57
C SER A 34 12.70 -7.06 -10.56
N SER A 35 11.60 -7.14 -11.32
CA SER A 35 11.40 -8.21 -12.30
C SER A 35 12.22 -7.98 -13.58
N GLU A 36 12.60 -9.05 -14.27
CA GLU A 36 13.33 -9.02 -15.56
C GLU A 36 12.56 -8.25 -16.66
N ASN A 37 11.25 -8.07 -16.46
CA ASN A 37 10.37 -7.31 -17.35
C ASN A 37 10.40 -5.79 -17.11
N VAL A 38 11.15 -5.31 -16.11
CA VAL A 38 11.31 -3.88 -15.84
C VAL A 38 12.32 -3.32 -16.84
N ARG A 39 11.80 -2.63 -17.84
CA ARG A 39 12.60 -1.82 -18.76
C ARG A 39 13.19 -0.67 -17.95
N LEU A 40 14.47 -0.79 -17.59
CA LEU A 40 15.28 0.25 -16.93
C LEU A 40 15.91 1.23 -17.95
N ASP A 41 15.45 1.17 -19.19
CA ASP A 41 15.92 1.98 -20.32
C ASP A 41 15.13 3.30 -20.47
#